data_AF-A0A7X5KPQ4-F1
#
_entry.id   AF-A0A7X5KPQ4-F1
#
_cell.length_a   1.000
_cell.length_b   1.000
_cell.length_c   1.000
_cell.angle_alpha   90.00
_cell.angle_beta   90.00
_cell.angle_gamma   90.00
#
_symmetry.space_group_name_H-M   'P 1'
#
loop_
_entity.id
_entity.type
_entity.pdbx_description
1 polymer ?
#
loop_
_entity_poly.entity_id
_entity_poly.type
_entity_poly.pdbx_seq_one_letter_code
_entity_poly.pdbx_strand_id
1 'polypeptide(L)'
;MNILNDISSELQQGCSPKVRSCVQQALDEGVLASEILEKGLLDGMSIVGRKFKNNEVFVPEVLIAARAMAMGTELLRPQLGADGAEKKGTVIIGTVKGDVHDIGKNIVRMMMEGKGLEVVDLGVDVSAEKFIEKAREHEAQMIACSALLTTTMREMRSVVKAVEASEMKGKVKIMVGGAPITRSFCEQIGAHCFAQDAASAADAAFEMCAINAQEGTDPKCAVMGLVPCRDHCYNEHRKIYPVKTHTSIGIPSGCLCFLSFTVLSLRP
;
A
#
# COMPACT_ATOMS: atom_id res chain seq x y z
N MET A 1 -22.94 -20.73 13.32
CA MET A 1 -22.43 -20.08 12.11
C MET A 1 -21.51 -18.96 12.56
N ASN A 2 -20.36 -18.79 11.92
CA ASN A 2 -19.45 -17.68 12.24
C ASN A 2 -19.91 -16.47 11.42
N ILE A 3 -20.43 -15.42 12.08
CA ILE A 3 -20.98 -14.22 11.46
C ILE A 3 -20.00 -13.57 10.45
N LEU A 4 -18.69 -13.72 10.69
CA LEU A 4 -17.63 -13.24 9.80
C LEU A 4 -17.63 -13.96 8.44
N ASN A 5 -17.88 -15.28 8.44
CA ASN A 5 -17.98 -16.05 7.20
C ASN A 5 -19.24 -15.66 6.41
N ASP A 6 -20.33 -15.33 7.12
CA ASP A 6 -21.57 -14.88 6.49
C ASP A 6 -21.36 -13.49 5.84
N ILE A 7 -20.66 -12.58 6.52
CA ILE A 7 -20.24 -11.28 5.93
C ILE A 7 -19.42 -11.49 4.66
N SER A 8 -18.41 -12.37 4.71
CA SER A 8 -17.57 -12.70 3.54
C SER A 8 -18.38 -13.28 2.37
N SER A 9 -19.31 -14.19 2.67
CA SER A 9 -20.17 -14.83 1.66
C SER A 9 -21.14 -13.83 1.01
N GLU A 10 -21.81 -13.00 1.81
CA GLU A 10 -22.77 -12.01 1.30
C GLU A 10 -22.09 -10.86 0.55
N LEU A 11 -20.85 -10.52 0.94
CA LEU A 11 -20.01 -9.58 0.19
C LEU A 11 -19.66 -10.15 -1.19
N GLN A 12 -19.24 -11.42 -1.27
CA GLN A 12 -18.94 -12.06 -2.56
C GLN A 12 -20.14 -12.07 -3.51
N GLN A 13 -21.36 -12.16 -2.97
CA GLN A 13 -22.60 -12.09 -3.74
C GLN A 13 -23.01 -10.64 -4.09
N GLY A 14 -22.30 -9.63 -3.58
CA GLY A 14 -22.62 -8.23 -3.78
C GLY A 14 -23.90 -7.77 -3.05
N CYS A 15 -24.36 -8.51 -2.03
CA CYS A 15 -25.61 -8.22 -1.35
C CYS A 15 -25.44 -7.14 -0.26
N SER A 16 -25.33 -5.87 -0.66
CA SER A 16 -25.05 -4.77 0.27
C SER A 16 -26.01 -4.69 1.48
N PRO A 17 -27.35 -4.84 1.32
CA PRO A 17 -28.28 -4.80 2.46
C PRO A 17 -27.99 -5.87 3.52
N LYS A 18 -27.62 -7.08 3.08
CA LYS A 18 -27.27 -8.17 3.99
C LYS A 18 -25.91 -7.96 4.63
N VAL A 19 -24.91 -7.51 3.88
CA VAL A 19 -23.60 -7.14 4.44
C VAL A 19 -23.77 -6.11 5.55
N ARG A 20 -24.59 -5.07 5.34
CA ARG A 20 -24.92 -4.08 6.37
C ARG A 20 -25.52 -4.72 7.63
N SER A 21 -26.50 -5.61 7.45
CA SER A 21 -27.15 -6.30 8.56
C SER A 21 -26.18 -7.18 9.33
N CYS A 22 -25.35 -7.98 8.64
CA CYS A 22 -24.40 -8.89 9.27
C CYS A 22 -23.27 -8.13 9.97
N VAL A 23 -22.77 -7.03 9.39
CA VAL A 23 -21.79 -6.16 10.04
C VAL A 23 -22.37 -5.54 11.31
N GLN A 24 -23.58 -4.98 11.25
CA GLN A 24 -24.22 -4.43 12.45
C GLN A 24 -24.40 -5.50 13.54
N GLN A 25 -24.88 -6.68 13.17
CA GLN A 25 -25.04 -7.79 14.09
C GLN A 25 -23.70 -8.20 14.74
N ALA A 26 -22.62 -8.29 13.96
CA ALA A 26 -21.30 -8.62 14.51
C ALA A 26 -20.81 -7.56 15.51
N LEU A 27 -21.09 -6.28 15.26
CA LEU A 27 -20.78 -5.20 16.20
C LEU A 27 -21.62 -5.31 17.49
N ASP A 28 -22.92 -5.63 17.36
CA ASP A 28 -23.83 -5.81 18.50
C ASP A 28 -23.44 -7.04 19.34
N GLU A 29 -22.87 -8.06 18.71
CA GLU A 29 -22.28 -9.25 19.35
C GLU A 29 -20.90 -8.99 20.00
N GLY A 30 -20.38 -7.76 19.89
CA GLY A 30 -19.13 -7.35 20.51
C GLY A 30 -17.86 -7.78 19.76
N VAL A 31 -17.98 -8.16 18.48
CA VAL A 31 -16.81 -8.44 17.64
C VAL A 31 -16.10 -7.12 17.33
N LEU A 32 -14.78 -7.12 17.45
CA LEU A 32 -13.97 -5.92 17.17
C LEU A 32 -14.14 -5.47 15.71
N ALA A 33 -14.24 -4.16 15.49
CA ALA A 33 -14.42 -3.60 14.17
C ALA A 33 -13.26 -3.96 13.22
N SER A 34 -12.04 -4.03 13.76
CA SER A 34 -10.85 -4.51 13.04
C SER A 34 -10.99 -5.97 12.60
N GLU A 35 -11.52 -6.85 13.46
CA GLU A 35 -11.73 -8.25 13.12
C GLU A 35 -12.81 -8.44 12.05
N ILE A 36 -13.90 -7.67 12.12
CA ILE A 36 -14.95 -7.67 11.08
C ILE A 36 -14.38 -7.21 9.74
N LEU A 37 -13.56 -6.16 9.75
CA LEU A 37 -12.88 -5.67 8.56
C LEU A 37 -11.96 -6.76 7.98
N GLU A 38 -11.05 -7.30 8.78
CA GLU A 38 -10.01 -8.20 8.28
C GLU A 38 -10.53 -9.59 7.89
N LYS A 39 -11.31 -10.22 8.76
CA LYS A 39 -11.75 -11.61 8.58
C LYS A 39 -13.11 -11.73 7.89
N GLY A 40 -13.87 -10.64 7.78
CA GLY A 40 -15.14 -10.61 7.07
C GLY A 40 -14.99 -9.93 5.71
N LEU A 41 -14.84 -8.60 5.72
CA LEU A 41 -14.91 -7.79 4.50
C LEU A 41 -13.69 -7.99 3.58
N LEU A 42 -12.47 -7.85 4.11
CA LEU A 42 -11.23 -7.98 3.33
C LEU A 42 -10.99 -9.41 2.84
N ASP A 43 -11.35 -10.42 3.63
CA ASP A 43 -11.29 -11.82 3.19
C ASP A 43 -12.26 -12.10 2.03
N GLY A 44 -13.51 -11.63 2.16
CA GLY A 44 -14.50 -11.73 1.08
C GLY A 44 -14.03 -11.07 -0.21
N MET A 45 -13.49 -9.85 -0.12
CA MET A 45 -12.97 -9.14 -1.29
C MET A 45 -11.71 -9.80 -1.87
N SER A 46 -10.86 -10.39 -1.03
CA SER A 46 -9.72 -11.19 -1.47
C SER A 46 -10.13 -12.43 -2.27
N ILE A 47 -11.24 -13.08 -1.88
CA ILE A 47 -11.81 -14.20 -2.65
C ILE A 47 -12.33 -13.71 -4.01
N VAL A 48 -13.05 -12.58 -4.06
CA VAL A 48 -13.51 -11.98 -5.32
C VAL A 48 -12.33 -11.63 -6.23
N GLY A 49 -11.25 -11.06 -5.68
CA GLY A 49 -10.03 -10.76 -6.42
C GLY A 49 -9.39 -12.01 -7.04
N ARG A 50 -9.33 -13.13 -6.30
CA ARG A 50 -8.86 -14.42 -6.84
C ARG A 50 -9.75 -14.95 -7.95
N LYS A 51 -11.08 -14.92 -7.76
CA LYS A 51 -12.05 -15.33 -8.77
C LYS A 51 -11.91 -14.49 -10.05
N PHE A 52 -11.71 -13.18 -9.91
CA PHE A 52 -11.52 -12.27 -11.05
C PHE A 52 -10.24 -12.61 -11.81
N LYS A 53 -9.13 -12.83 -11.09
CA LYS A 53 -7.85 -13.26 -11.67
C LYS A 53 -7.95 -14.58 -12.43
N ASN A 54 -8.76 -15.51 -11.94
CA ASN A 54 -8.99 -16.82 -12.55
C ASN A 54 -10.03 -16.81 -13.67
N ASN A 55 -10.60 -15.65 -14.03
CA ASN A 55 -11.72 -15.51 -14.98
C ASN A 55 -13.00 -16.26 -14.55
N GLU A 56 -13.21 -16.43 -13.25
CA GLU A 56 -14.42 -17.05 -12.68
C GLU A 56 -15.55 -16.02 -12.47
N VAL A 57 -15.20 -14.73 -12.35
CA VAL A 57 -16.13 -13.60 -12.26
C VAL A 57 -15.66 -12.46 -13.16
N PHE A 58 -16.56 -11.57 -13.55
CA PHE A 58 -16.27 -10.45 -14.43
C PHE A 58 -16.38 -9.11 -13.68
N VAL A 59 -16.19 -8.02 -14.43
CA VAL A 59 -16.20 -6.66 -13.91
C VAL A 59 -17.50 -6.31 -13.16
N PRO A 60 -18.71 -6.66 -13.63
CA PRO A 60 -19.95 -6.37 -12.91
C PRO A 60 -19.97 -6.96 -11.49
N GLU A 61 -19.51 -8.20 -11.32
CA GLU A 61 -19.45 -8.91 -10.04
C GLU A 61 -18.47 -8.24 -9.07
N VAL A 62 -17.30 -7.83 -9.56
CA VAL A 62 -16.32 -7.06 -8.77
C VAL A 62 -16.91 -5.73 -8.30
N LEU A 63 -17.63 -5.03 -9.19
CA LEU A 63 -18.24 -3.73 -8.88
C LEU A 63 -19.32 -3.85 -7.79
N ILE A 64 -20.19 -4.86 -7.87
CA ILE A 64 -21.24 -5.06 -6.85
C ILE A 64 -20.64 -5.49 -5.51
N ALA A 65 -19.58 -6.31 -5.52
CA ALA A 65 -18.86 -6.71 -4.31
C ALA A 65 -18.17 -5.52 -3.65
N ALA A 66 -17.49 -4.68 -4.44
CA ALA A 66 -16.86 -3.45 -3.95
C ALA A 66 -17.88 -2.48 -3.33
N ARG A 67 -19.08 -2.35 -3.92
CA ARG A 67 -20.18 -1.56 -3.34
C ARG A 67 -20.65 -2.13 -2.00
N ALA A 68 -20.78 -3.45 -1.90
CA ALA A 68 -21.15 -4.11 -0.65
C ALA A 68 -20.07 -3.91 0.43
N MET A 69 -18.79 -4.02 0.06
CA MET A 69 -17.65 -3.72 0.92
C MET A 69 -17.66 -2.28 1.43
N ALA A 70 -17.90 -1.31 0.54
CA ALA A 70 -17.96 0.12 0.90
C ALA A 70 -19.04 0.37 1.97
N MET A 71 -20.23 -0.22 1.79
CA MET A 71 -21.33 -0.13 2.76
C MET A 71 -20.96 -0.74 4.12
N GLY A 72 -20.29 -1.89 4.14
CA GLY A 72 -19.80 -2.51 5.37
C GLY A 72 -18.75 -1.65 6.07
N THR A 73 -17.78 -1.12 5.31
CA THR A 73 -16.68 -0.31 5.83
C THR A 73 -17.16 1.03 6.39
N GLU A 74 -18.19 1.64 5.78
CA GLU A 74 -18.82 2.87 6.28
C GLU A 74 -19.37 2.72 7.70
N LEU A 75 -19.94 1.55 8.04
CA LEU A 75 -20.40 1.27 9.40
C LEU A 75 -19.25 1.11 10.40
N LEU A 76 -18.11 0.60 9.94
CA LEU A 76 -16.95 0.36 10.80
C LEU A 76 -16.14 1.63 11.07
N ARG A 77 -16.18 2.63 10.17
CA ARG A 77 -15.38 3.87 10.26
C ARG A 77 -15.37 4.54 11.65
N PRO A 78 -16.51 4.76 12.33
CA PRO A 78 -16.51 5.40 13.65
C PRO A 78 -15.77 4.58 14.71
N GLN A 79 -15.81 3.26 14.60
CA GLN A 79 -15.20 2.34 15.58
C GLN A 79 -13.73 2.07 15.25
N LEU A 80 -13.37 1.92 13.98
CA LEU A 80 -11.97 1.76 13.55
C LEU A 80 -11.10 2.97 13.93
N GLY A 81 -11.67 4.18 13.90
CA GLY A 81 -10.99 5.39 14.37
C GLY A 81 -10.77 5.41 15.88
N ALA A 82 -11.61 4.72 16.65
CA ALA A 82 -11.46 4.58 18.11
C ALA A 82 -10.52 3.42 18.49
N ASP A 83 -10.51 2.34 17.69
CA ASP A 83 -9.72 1.13 17.92
C ASP A 83 -8.27 1.24 17.43
N GLY A 84 -7.88 2.37 16.81
CA GLY A 84 -6.52 2.59 16.32
C GLY A 84 -6.12 1.63 15.20
N ALA A 85 -7.07 1.19 14.37
CA ALA A 85 -6.80 0.28 13.27
C ALA A 85 -5.71 0.85 12.34
N GLU A 86 -4.58 0.17 12.29
CA GLU A 86 -3.39 0.66 11.58
C GLU A 86 -3.60 0.53 10.06
N LYS A 87 -3.41 1.64 9.35
CA LYS A 87 -3.51 1.67 7.88
C LYS A 87 -2.37 0.84 7.30
N LYS A 88 -2.67 -0.12 6.43
CA LYS A 88 -1.66 -0.98 5.79
C LYS A 88 -0.82 -0.26 4.73
N GLY A 89 -1.26 0.92 4.33
CA GLY A 89 -0.57 1.81 3.40
C GLY A 89 -1.55 2.74 2.69
N THR A 90 -1.03 3.85 2.19
CA THR A 90 -1.76 4.87 1.44
C THR A 90 -1.18 4.97 0.02
N VAL A 91 -2.07 4.83 -0.98
CA VAL A 91 -1.75 4.85 -2.41
C VAL A 91 -2.45 6.03 -3.06
N ILE A 92 -1.70 6.87 -3.79
CA ILE A 92 -2.27 7.84 -4.71
C ILE A 92 -2.46 7.19 -6.07
N ILE A 93 -3.68 7.14 -6.60
CA ILE A 93 -3.95 6.59 -7.93
C ILE A 93 -4.51 7.65 -8.86
N GLY A 94 -4.11 7.64 -10.13
CA GLY A 94 -4.63 8.59 -11.12
C GLY A 94 -4.31 8.18 -12.55
N THR A 95 -5.14 8.63 -13.48
CA THR A 95 -4.84 8.54 -14.91
C THR A 95 -4.03 9.77 -15.31
N VAL A 96 -2.91 9.55 -15.98
CA VAL A 96 -1.93 10.61 -16.30
C VAL A 96 -2.51 11.69 -17.22
N LYS A 97 -1.85 12.85 -17.23
CA LYS A 97 -2.20 14.00 -18.07
C LYS A 97 -2.46 13.61 -19.53
N GLY A 98 -3.52 14.18 -20.10
CA GLY A 98 -3.97 13.95 -21.47
C GLY A 98 -4.72 12.63 -21.67
N ASP A 99 -4.93 11.84 -20.62
CA ASP A 99 -5.64 10.56 -20.69
C ASP A 99 -6.89 10.58 -19.78
N VAL A 100 -8.02 10.19 -20.34
CA VAL A 100 -9.35 10.24 -19.70
C VAL A 100 -9.91 8.86 -19.36
N HIS A 101 -9.16 7.78 -19.63
CA HIS A 101 -9.63 6.43 -19.39
C HIS A 101 -9.50 6.06 -17.91
N ASP A 102 -10.60 5.63 -17.30
CA ASP A 102 -10.68 5.40 -15.86
C ASP A 102 -11.14 3.99 -15.46
N ILE A 103 -11.75 3.22 -16.36
CA ILE A 103 -12.31 1.89 -16.05
C ILE A 103 -11.25 0.99 -15.41
N GLY A 104 -10.09 0.82 -16.06
CA GLY A 104 -9.00 -0.02 -15.54
C GLY A 104 -8.47 0.50 -14.20
N LYS A 105 -8.27 1.81 -14.08
CA LYS A 105 -7.85 2.48 -12.84
C LYS A 105 -8.83 2.22 -11.70
N ASN A 106 -10.13 2.35 -11.95
CA ASN A 106 -11.16 2.18 -10.93
C ASN A 106 -11.22 0.73 -10.45
N ILE A 107 -11.00 -0.25 -11.34
CA ILE A 107 -10.89 -1.66 -10.95
C ILE A 107 -9.67 -1.88 -10.05
N VAL A 108 -8.50 -1.32 -10.41
CA VAL A 108 -7.30 -1.39 -9.56
C VAL A 108 -7.54 -0.75 -8.20
N ARG A 109 -8.16 0.45 -8.14
CA ARG A 109 -8.53 1.14 -6.90
C ARG A 109 -9.35 0.24 -5.98
N MET A 110 -10.45 -0.33 -6.49
CA MET A 110 -11.32 -1.19 -5.70
C MET A 110 -10.60 -2.45 -5.19
N MET A 111 -9.69 -3.02 -5.99
CA MET A 111 -8.90 -4.19 -5.56
C MET A 111 -7.88 -3.82 -4.48
N MET A 112 -7.23 -2.66 -4.57
CA MET A 112 -6.32 -2.15 -3.55
C MET A 112 -7.06 -1.85 -2.24
N GLU A 113 -8.22 -1.20 -2.30
CA GLU A 113 -9.11 -1.00 -1.14
C GLU A 113 -9.50 -2.35 -0.53
N GLY A 114 -9.82 -3.34 -1.36
CA GLY A 114 -10.07 -4.73 -0.99
C GLY A 114 -8.94 -5.45 -0.27
N LYS A 115 -7.71 -4.94 -0.36
CA LYS A 115 -6.53 -5.43 0.37
C LYS A 115 -6.28 -4.65 1.68
N GLY A 116 -7.12 -3.66 1.97
CA GLY A 116 -6.99 -2.81 3.16
C GLY A 116 -6.03 -1.64 2.98
N LEU A 117 -5.71 -1.27 1.73
CA LEU A 117 -4.97 -0.04 1.43
C LEU A 117 -5.94 1.14 1.42
N GLU A 118 -5.49 2.28 1.94
CA GLU A 118 -6.16 3.56 1.73
C GLU A 118 -5.80 4.05 0.33
N VAL A 119 -6.80 4.32 -0.51
CA VAL A 119 -6.55 4.75 -1.89
C VAL A 119 -7.16 6.14 -2.10
N VAL A 120 -6.31 7.08 -2.52
CA VAL A 120 -6.71 8.44 -2.88
C VAL A 120 -6.72 8.55 -4.40
N ASP A 121 -7.93 8.61 -4.96
CA ASP A 121 -8.13 8.71 -6.41
C ASP A 121 -8.14 10.16 -6.88
N LEU A 122 -7.17 10.51 -7.72
CA LEU A 122 -7.03 11.85 -8.30
C LEU A 122 -7.90 12.06 -9.55
N GLY A 123 -8.56 11.00 -10.02
CA GLY A 123 -9.37 10.98 -11.22
C GLY A 123 -8.52 10.80 -12.48
N VAL A 124 -8.86 11.58 -13.51
CA VAL A 124 -8.23 11.51 -14.82
C VAL A 124 -7.58 12.84 -15.21
N ASP A 125 -6.77 12.83 -16.26
CA ASP A 125 -6.01 14.00 -16.72
C ASP A 125 -5.17 14.66 -15.61
N VAL A 126 -4.44 13.83 -14.87
CA VAL A 126 -3.70 14.26 -13.66
C VAL A 126 -2.26 14.64 -14.02
N SER A 127 -1.87 15.88 -13.67
CA SER A 127 -0.50 16.36 -13.86
C SER A 127 0.48 15.71 -12.86
N ALA A 128 1.76 15.66 -13.24
CA ALA A 128 2.80 15.12 -12.37
C ALA A 128 2.90 15.89 -11.04
N GLU A 129 2.74 17.21 -11.06
CA GLU A 129 2.77 18.07 -9.88
C GLU A 129 1.66 17.69 -8.89
N LYS A 130 0.44 17.43 -9.40
CA LYS A 130 -0.70 17.04 -8.56
C LYS A 130 -0.48 15.68 -7.90
N PHE A 131 0.19 14.74 -8.57
CA PHE A 131 0.59 13.48 -7.94
C PHE A 131 1.54 13.71 -6.76
N ILE A 132 2.55 14.56 -6.91
CA ILE A 132 3.51 14.86 -5.84
C ILE A 132 2.84 15.59 -4.67
N GLU A 133 2.03 16.59 -4.98
CA GLU A 133 1.28 17.36 -3.98
C GLU A 133 0.41 16.44 -3.11
N LYS A 134 -0.38 15.57 -3.75
CA LYS A 134 -1.27 14.66 -3.03
C LYS A 134 -0.53 13.53 -2.34
N ALA A 135 0.56 13.03 -2.91
CA ALA A 135 1.41 12.06 -2.22
C ALA A 135 2.03 12.65 -0.94
N ARG A 136 2.38 13.94 -0.95
CA ARG A 136 2.85 14.66 0.23
C ARG A 136 1.74 14.87 1.26
N GLU A 137 0.59 15.38 0.84
CA GLU A 137 -0.55 15.69 1.72
C GLU A 137 -1.05 14.46 2.48
N HIS A 138 -1.05 13.31 1.82
CA HIS A 138 -1.56 12.06 2.38
C HIS A 138 -0.45 11.13 2.90
N GLU A 139 0.81 11.59 2.94
CA GLU A 139 1.98 10.79 3.36
C GLU A 139 2.03 9.41 2.66
N ALA A 140 1.69 9.39 1.37
CA ALA A 140 1.50 8.15 0.63
C ALA A 140 2.81 7.37 0.45
N GLN A 141 2.74 6.05 0.53
CA GLN A 141 3.87 5.16 0.27
C GLN A 141 3.98 4.81 -1.22
N MET A 142 2.92 5.02 -1.99
CA MET A 142 2.89 4.68 -3.41
C MET A 142 2.12 5.69 -4.25
N ILE A 143 2.62 5.93 -5.47
CA ILE A 143 1.89 6.54 -6.57
C ILE A 143 1.65 5.47 -7.64
N ALA A 144 0.40 5.26 -8.03
CA ALA A 144 -0.03 4.36 -9.10
C ALA A 144 -0.56 5.16 -10.29
N CYS A 145 0.12 5.06 -11.43
CA CYS A 145 -0.25 5.76 -12.66
C CYS A 145 -0.93 4.81 -13.65
N SER A 146 -2.02 5.28 -14.25
CA SER A 146 -2.73 4.60 -15.35
C SER A 146 -2.61 5.40 -16.65
N ALA A 147 -2.42 4.71 -17.79
CA ALA A 147 -2.52 5.26 -19.14
C ALA A 147 -3.02 4.21 -20.13
N LEU A 148 -3.95 4.56 -21.01
CA LEU A 148 -4.42 3.66 -22.07
C LEU A 148 -3.82 3.98 -23.44
N LEU A 149 -3.42 5.24 -23.67
CA LEU A 149 -2.88 5.66 -24.96
C LEU A 149 -1.35 5.62 -24.98
N THR A 150 -0.77 5.18 -26.10
CA THR A 150 0.69 5.21 -26.31
C THR A 150 1.24 6.64 -26.37
N THR A 151 0.39 7.62 -26.68
CA THR A 151 0.73 9.04 -26.67
C THR A 151 0.87 9.59 -25.25
N THR A 152 0.07 9.10 -24.30
CA THR A 152 -0.01 9.59 -22.92
C THR A 152 0.90 8.82 -21.97
N MET A 153 1.31 7.58 -22.30
CA MET A 153 2.21 6.80 -21.44
C MET A 153 3.53 7.51 -21.11
N ARG A 154 3.99 8.42 -21.99
CA ARG A 154 5.21 9.22 -21.75
C ARG A 154 5.08 10.13 -20.53
N GLU A 155 3.87 10.53 -20.17
CA GLU A 155 3.62 11.34 -18.96
C GLU A 155 3.93 10.59 -17.67
N MET A 156 3.92 9.24 -17.68
CA MET A 156 4.41 8.47 -16.54
C MET A 156 5.89 8.76 -16.26
N ARG A 157 6.70 9.03 -17.30
CA ARG A 157 8.11 9.45 -17.12
C ARG A 157 8.19 10.83 -16.46
N SER A 158 7.26 11.74 -16.76
CA SER A 158 7.15 13.05 -16.11
C SER A 158 6.90 12.87 -14.61
N VAL A 159 5.98 11.97 -14.23
CA VAL A 159 5.71 11.63 -12.82
C VAL A 159 6.96 11.08 -12.13
N VAL A 160 7.64 10.10 -12.73
CA VAL A 160 8.88 9.53 -12.15
C VAL A 160 9.94 10.61 -11.94
N LYS A 161 10.18 11.46 -12.95
CA LYS A 161 11.13 12.57 -12.84
C LYS A 161 10.74 13.57 -11.76
N ALA A 162 9.45 13.87 -11.61
CA ALA A 162 8.96 14.76 -10.57
C ALA A 162 9.18 14.18 -9.17
N VAL A 163 8.93 12.88 -8.97
CA VAL A 163 9.24 12.20 -7.70
C VAL A 163 10.73 12.28 -7.41
N GLU A 164 11.58 11.95 -8.39
CA GLU A 164 13.05 11.97 -8.26
C GLU A 164 13.63 13.37 -7.99
N ALA A 165 12.96 14.42 -8.47
CA ALA A 165 13.36 15.81 -8.24
C ALA A 165 12.77 16.41 -6.95
N SER A 166 11.92 15.67 -6.23
CA SER A 166 11.23 16.12 -5.02
C SER A 166 11.78 15.45 -3.75
N GLU A 167 11.34 15.94 -2.59
CA GLU A 167 11.62 15.34 -1.29
C GLU A 167 10.94 13.97 -1.06
N MET A 168 10.13 13.51 -2.03
CA MET A 168 9.50 12.18 -2.05
C MET A 168 10.42 11.10 -2.63
N LYS A 169 11.57 11.48 -3.21
CA LYS A 169 12.58 10.54 -3.70
C LYS A 169 12.98 9.55 -2.59
N GLY A 170 12.92 8.27 -2.92
CA GLY A 170 13.22 7.18 -1.97
C GLY A 170 12.14 6.88 -0.93
N LYS A 171 11.14 7.76 -0.76
CA LYS A 171 10.02 7.56 0.19
C LYS A 171 8.78 6.95 -0.46
N VAL A 172 8.58 7.21 -1.75
CA VAL A 172 7.39 6.77 -2.49
C VAL A 172 7.80 5.80 -3.59
N LYS A 173 7.09 4.67 -3.66
CA LYS A 173 7.20 3.72 -4.78
C LYS A 173 6.27 4.15 -5.91
N ILE A 174 6.67 3.85 -7.14
CA ILE A 174 5.89 4.22 -8.33
C ILE A 174 5.48 2.95 -9.06
N MET A 175 4.17 2.74 -9.16
CA MET A 175 3.57 1.68 -9.95
C MET A 175 3.02 2.27 -11.25
N VAL A 176 3.23 1.58 -12.37
CA VAL A 176 2.65 1.93 -13.66
C VAL A 176 1.80 0.80 -14.22
N GLY A 177 0.71 1.16 -14.90
CA GLY A 177 -0.18 0.20 -15.53
C GLY A 177 -1.02 0.79 -16.65
N GLY A 178 -1.73 -0.10 -17.34
CA GLY A 178 -2.57 0.22 -18.50
C GLY A 178 -2.18 -0.59 -19.74
N ALA A 179 -3.08 -0.66 -20.73
CA ALA A 179 -2.94 -1.58 -21.86
C ALA A 179 -1.63 -1.48 -22.67
N PRO A 180 -1.07 -0.28 -22.95
CA PRO A 180 0.18 -0.19 -23.72
C PRO A 180 1.44 -0.34 -22.83
N ILE A 181 1.28 -0.46 -21.50
CA ILE A 181 2.39 -0.48 -20.56
C ILE A 181 2.97 -1.89 -20.48
N THR A 182 4.29 -1.97 -20.44
CA THR A 182 5.04 -3.22 -20.32
C THR A 182 6.05 -3.12 -19.19
N ARG A 183 6.53 -4.27 -18.72
CA ARG A 183 7.66 -4.33 -17.79
C ARG A 183 8.89 -3.59 -18.31
N SER A 184 9.23 -3.76 -19.59
CA SER A 184 10.35 -3.06 -20.21
C SER A 184 10.19 -1.54 -20.14
N PHE A 185 8.98 -1.03 -20.38
CA PHE A 185 8.72 0.41 -20.25
C PHE A 185 8.87 0.88 -18.80
N CYS A 186 8.37 0.12 -17.83
CA CYS A 186 8.51 0.42 -16.40
C CYS A 186 9.98 0.59 -16.00
N GLU A 187 10.84 -0.36 -16.40
CA GLU A 187 12.29 -0.31 -16.15
C GLU A 187 12.94 0.89 -16.85
N GLN A 188 12.56 1.16 -18.10
CA GLN A 188 13.11 2.26 -18.91
C GLN A 188 12.78 3.66 -18.33
N ILE A 189 11.66 3.81 -17.64
CA ILE A 189 11.29 5.08 -16.99
C ILE A 189 11.82 5.20 -15.56
N GLY A 190 12.32 4.11 -14.96
CA GLY A 190 12.75 4.06 -13.57
C GLY A 190 11.60 3.95 -12.57
N ALA A 191 10.45 3.40 -12.99
CA ALA A 191 9.36 3.08 -12.06
C ALA A 191 9.68 1.78 -11.30
N HIS A 192 9.05 1.61 -10.14
CA HIS A 192 9.36 0.53 -9.20
C HIS A 192 8.57 -0.75 -9.49
N CYS A 193 7.37 -0.63 -10.05
CA CYS A 193 6.49 -1.76 -10.27
C CYS A 193 5.62 -1.60 -11.52
N PHE A 194 5.37 -2.74 -12.16
CA PHE A 194 4.38 -2.92 -13.21
C PHE A 194 3.54 -4.15 -12.89
N ALA A 195 2.23 -4.04 -13.09
CA ALA A 195 1.30 -5.15 -12.99
C ALA A 195 0.49 -5.29 -14.28
N GLN A 196 0.29 -6.54 -14.71
CA GLN A 196 -0.41 -6.86 -15.96
C GLN A 196 -1.93 -6.81 -15.81
N ASP A 197 -2.44 -7.00 -14.59
CA ASP A 197 -3.86 -7.06 -14.26
C ASP A 197 -4.13 -6.41 -12.89
N ALA A 198 -5.40 -6.13 -12.61
CA ALA A 198 -5.79 -5.39 -11.41
C ALA A 198 -5.59 -6.17 -10.09
N ALA A 199 -5.73 -7.50 -10.11
CA ALA A 199 -5.51 -8.31 -8.92
C ALA A 199 -4.02 -8.32 -8.56
N SER A 200 -3.16 -8.57 -9.55
CA SER A 200 -1.70 -8.51 -9.39
C SER A 200 -1.21 -7.11 -9.00
N ALA A 201 -1.88 -6.04 -9.47
CA ALA A 201 -1.59 -4.68 -9.05
C ALA A 201 -1.88 -4.46 -7.56
N ALA A 202 -3.02 -4.95 -7.07
CA ALA A 202 -3.37 -4.83 -5.66
C ALA A 202 -2.45 -5.66 -4.76
N ASP A 203 -2.08 -6.88 -5.18
CA ASP A 203 -1.11 -7.72 -4.45
C ASP A 203 0.25 -7.02 -4.33
N ALA A 204 0.79 -6.53 -5.45
CA ALA A 204 2.08 -5.84 -5.47
C ALA A 204 2.06 -4.53 -4.65
N ALA A 205 0.96 -3.77 -4.73
CA ALA A 205 0.80 -2.54 -3.94
C ALA A 205 0.80 -2.83 -2.45
N PHE A 206 0.09 -3.88 -2.03
CA PHE A 206 0.02 -4.31 -0.65
C PHE A 206 1.40 -4.70 -0.11
N GLU A 207 2.12 -5.56 -0.84
CA GLU A 207 3.46 -6.01 -0.45
C GLU A 207 4.44 -4.84 -0.33
N MET A 208 4.46 -3.92 -1.29
CA MET A 208 5.37 -2.78 -1.27
C MET A 208 5.04 -1.75 -0.18
N CYS A 209 3.76 -1.54 0.13
CA CYS A 209 3.37 -0.64 1.22
C CYS A 209 3.69 -1.24 2.59
N ALA A 210 3.51 -2.56 2.76
CA ALA A 210 3.82 -3.26 4.00
C ALA A 210 5.32 -3.24 4.34
N ILE A 211 6.21 -3.30 3.34
CA ILE A 211 7.66 -3.23 3.54
C ILE A 211 8.10 -1.86 4.07
N ASN A 212 7.51 -0.77 3.58
CA ASN A 212 7.86 0.58 4.03
C ASN A 212 7.44 0.85 5.49
N ALA A 213 6.44 0.13 6.03
CA ALA A 213 6.07 0.23 7.44
C ALA A 213 7.13 -0.38 8.39
N GLN A 214 7.92 -1.36 7.92
CA GLN A 214 8.95 -2.03 8.72
C GLN A 214 10.30 -1.30 8.74
N GLU A 215 10.62 -0.50 7.72
CA GLU A 215 11.84 0.33 7.75
C GLU A 215 11.75 1.50 8.76
N GLY A 216 10.55 1.84 9.22
CA GLY A 216 10.30 2.84 10.27
C GLY A 216 10.29 2.31 11.70
N THR A 217 10.39 0.99 11.91
CA THR A 217 10.35 0.37 13.24
C THR A 217 11.63 -0.45 13.47
N ASP A 218 12.64 0.18 14.08
CA ASP A 218 13.81 -0.55 14.58
C ASP A 218 13.33 -1.65 15.54
N PRO A 219 13.63 -2.94 15.28
CA PRO A 219 13.13 -4.06 16.08
C PRO A 219 13.56 -3.99 17.56
N LYS A 220 14.54 -3.14 17.91
CA LYS A 220 14.91 -2.88 19.31
C LYS A 220 13.93 -1.97 20.06
N CYS A 221 13.21 -1.07 19.38
CA CYS A 221 12.26 -0.15 20.02
C CYS A 221 10.94 -0.85 20.39
N ALA A 222 10.52 -1.85 19.60
CA ALA A 222 9.28 -2.61 19.84
C ALA A 222 9.31 -3.43 21.15
N VAL A 223 10.49 -3.88 21.59
CA VAL A 223 10.63 -4.71 22.81
C VAL A 223 10.55 -3.88 24.10
N MET A 224 10.66 -2.55 24.02
CA MET A 224 10.72 -1.66 25.19
C MET A 224 9.52 -0.73 25.36
N GLY A 225 8.49 -0.80 24.50
CA GLY A 225 7.26 -0.01 24.65
C GLY A 225 7.48 1.51 24.56
N LEU A 226 8.47 1.95 23.78
CA LEU A 226 8.79 3.37 23.59
C LEU A 226 8.29 3.87 22.23
N VAL A 227 7.68 5.06 22.26
CA VAL A 227 7.09 5.80 21.12
C VAL A 227 8.10 5.96 19.98
N PRO A 228 7.69 5.91 18.69
CA PRO A 228 8.61 6.02 17.55
C PRO A 228 9.37 7.35 17.56
N CYS A 229 10.65 7.26 17.93
CA CYS A 229 11.56 8.38 18.04
C CYS A 229 12.04 8.83 16.66
N ARG A 230 11.40 9.86 16.06
CA ARG A 230 11.92 10.46 14.82
C ARG A 230 13.12 11.38 15.04
N ASP A 231 13.37 11.90 16.26
CA ASP A 231 14.51 12.83 16.49
C ASP A 231 15.21 12.74 17.87
N HIS A 232 14.67 11.99 18.85
CA HIS A 232 15.20 12.05 20.23
C HIS A 232 16.42 11.13 20.49
N CYS A 233 16.55 10.02 19.75
CA CYS A 233 17.55 8.99 20.05
C CYS A 233 18.99 9.39 19.68
N TYR A 234 19.18 10.39 18.82
CA TYR A 234 20.53 10.81 18.39
C TYR A 234 21.34 11.44 19.53
N ASN A 235 20.68 12.03 20.54
CA ASN A 235 21.36 12.73 21.63
C ASN A 235 21.61 11.88 22.88
N GLU A 236 20.85 10.80 23.13
CA GLU A 236 21.05 9.97 24.33
C GLU A 236 22.09 8.86 24.14
N HIS A 237 22.26 8.33 22.93
CA HIS A 237 23.31 7.34 22.65
C HIS A 237 24.73 7.85 22.95
N ARG A 238 24.94 9.18 22.87
CA ARG A 238 26.22 9.82 23.18
C ARG A 238 26.49 10.00 24.69
N LYS A 239 25.46 9.87 25.55
CA LYS A 239 25.59 9.91 27.01
C LYS A 239 25.94 8.54 27.61
N ILE A 240 25.50 7.45 26.98
CA ILE A 240 25.65 6.09 27.52
C ILE A 240 27.00 5.47 27.13
N TYR A 241 27.58 5.85 25.98
CA TYR A 241 28.89 5.39 25.54
C TYR A 241 29.81 6.57 25.21
N PRO A 242 30.65 7.04 26.15
CA PRO A 242 31.68 8.00 25.82
C PRO A 242 32.74 7.32 24.93
N VAL A 243 32.70 7.62 23.63
CA VAL A 243 33.80 7.28 22.71
C VAL A 243 35.03 8.06 23.19
N LYS A 244 35.96 7.36 23.84
CA LYS A 244 37.32 7.88 24.06
C LYS A 244 38.04 7.88 22.71
N THR A 245 38.26 9.05 22.12
CA THR A 245 39.29 9.23 21.11
C THR A 245 40.36 10.16 21.67
N HIS A 246 41.50 9.59 22.06
CA HIS A 246 42.76 10.29 21.98
C HIS A 246 43.46 9.86 20.69
N THR A 247 43.88 10.89 19.94
CA THR A 247 45.03 10.95 19.03
C THR A 247 45.02 10.17 17.71
N SER A 248 44.84 10.97 16.64
CA SER A 248 45.65 11.01 15.41
C SER A 248 45.91 9.72 14.64
N ILE A 249 45.32 9.62 13.45
CA ILE A 249 46.01 9.53 12.15
C ILE A 249 44.90 9.57 11.07
N GLY A 250 45.12 10.36 10.02
CA GLY A 250 44.14 10.61 8.97
C GLY A 250 44.07 9.53 7.89
N ILE A 251 43.12 9.79 6.97
CA ILE A 251 42.93 9.30 5.58
C ILE A 251 41.55 8.64 5.36
N PRO A 252 40.86 8.92 4.22
CA PRO A 252 39.41 9.08 4.17
C PRO A 252 38.67 7.96 3.39
N SER A 253 37.33 8.02 3.50
CA SER A 253 36.31 7.64 2.51
C SER A 253 36.44 6.28 1.80
N GLY A 254 35.53 5.36 2.14
CA GLY A 254 35.15 4.24 1.28
C GLY A 254 34.75 3.01 2.06
N CYS A 255 33.47 2.89 2.44
CA CYS A 255 32.94 1.60 2.88
C CYS A 255 32.19 0.97 1.71
N LEU A 256 32.95 0.23 0.90
CA LEU A 256 32.45 -0.86 0.08
C LEU A 256 31.72 -1.85 0.99
N CYS A 257 30.47 -2.13 0.66
CA CYS A 257 29.88 -3.43 0.93
C CYS A 257 30.77 -4.49 0.29
N PHE A 258 31.29 -5.45 1.06
CA PHE A 258 31.29 -6.86 0.64
C PHE A 258 31.81 -7.83 1.72
N LEU A 259 31.00 -8.89 1.87
CA LEU A 259 31.35 -10.30 2.11
C LEU A 259 31.79 -10.80 3.49
N SER A 260 30.95 -11.75 3.95
CA SER A 260 31.27 -13.04 4.57
C SER A 260 32.02 -13.04 5.89
N PHE A 261 31.47 -13.74 6.88
CA PHE A 261 32.06 -15.05 7.21
C PHE A 261 31.05 -15.97 7.91
N THR A 262 30.89 -17.10 7.25
CA THR A 262 30.33 -18.40 7.64
C THR A 262 30.86 -18.91 8.99
N VAL A 263 29.92 -19.39 9.81
CA VAL A 263 29.94 -20.57 10.70
C VAL A 263 31.32 -21.05 11.21
N LEU A 264 31.52 -20.97 12.53
CA LEU A 264 32.35 -21.93 13.26
C LEU A 264 31.65 -22.34 14.56
N SER A 265 30.95 -23.48 14.51
CA SER A 265 30.45 -24.22 15.66
C SER A 265 31.21 -25.54 15.72
N LEU A 266 32.22 -25.64 16.59
CA LEU A 266 32.72 -26.91 17.11
C LEU A 266 33.37 -26.68 18.48
N ARG A 267 32.82 -27.35 19.51
CA ARG A 267 33.53 -28.04 20.60
C ARG A 267 32.51 -28.81 21.46
N PRO A 268 32.91 -29.91 22.12
CA PRO A 268 34.13 -30.71 21.97
C PRO A 268 33.93 -31.94 21.08
#